data_AF-A0A832EEH5-F1
#
_entry.id   AF-A0A832EEH5-F1
#
_cell.length_a   1.000
_cell.length_b   1.000
_cell.length_c   1.000
_cell.angle_alpha   90.00
_cell.angle_beta   90.00
_cell.angle_gamma   90.00
#
_symmetry.space_group_name_H-M   'P 1'
#
loop_
_entity.id
_entity.type
_entity.pdbx_description
1 polymer ?
#
loop_
_entity_poly.entity_id
_entity_poly.type
_entity_poly.pdbx_seq_one_letter_code
_entity_poly.pdbx_strand_id
1 'polypeptide(L)'
;MKPENDPLLAFTIRHFQEIARANRFAENAAIPHDTDRCLICHPDKGDGDPFQIYVEVIAQAIPVRRPRLDEDLAAAIREDVQWSGQAPQVSLKDLQARTPSAMEAFRLWVRNALETGLELLSVHSPTSMAFSLDDAEEDFRRQAFVEKKIQDIMEAIMGEAGS
;
A
#
# COMPACT_ATOMS: atom_id res chain seq x y z
N MET A 1 -14.56 9.42 13.01
CA MET A 1 -13.33 9.85 13.71
C MET A 1 -12.19 9.76 12.70
N LYS A 2 -11.28 10.72 12.59
CA LYS A 2 -10.18 10.61 11.62
C LYS A 2 -9.21 9.50 12.08
N PRO A 3 -8.66 8.68 11.16
CA PRO A 3 -7.73 7.58 11.49
C PRO A 3 -6.52 8.02 12.33
N GLU A 4 -6.13 9.29 12.23
CA GLU A 4 -5.01 9.92 12.95
C GLU A 4 -5.15 9.97 14.49
N ASN A 5 -6.32 9.64 15.06
CA ASN A 5 -6.56 9.67 16.51
C ASN A 5 -6.69 8.28 17.15
N ASP A 6 -6.56 7.20 16.39
CA ASP A 6 -6.59 5.84 16.95
C ASP A 6 -5.16 5.40 17.36
N PRO A 7 -4.87 5.26 18.67
CA PRO A 7 -3.55 4.88 19.15
C PRO A 7 -3.12 3.46 18.75
N LEU A 8 -4.06 2.55 18.48
CA LEU A 8 -3.78 1.19 18.00
C LEU A 8 -3.43 1.20 16.51
N LEU A 9 -4.16 1.97 15.71
CA LEU A 9 -3.84 2.15 14.29
C LEU A 9 -2.47 2.82 14.12
N ALA A 10 -2.19 3.88 14.87
CA ALA A 10 -0.89 4.54 14.83
C ALA A 10 0.26 3.63 15.28
N PHE A 11 0.02 2.76 16.27
CA PHE A 11 0.98 1.72 16.65
C PHE A 11 1.22 0.72 15.52
N THR A 12 0.14 0.22 14.92
CA THR A 12 0.18 -0.78 13.84
C THR A 12 0.90 -0.21 12.61
N ILE A 13 0.57 1.01 12.18
CA ILE A 13 1.28 1.68 11.07
C ILE A 13 2.78 1.78 11.35
N ARG A 14 3.19 2.25 12.53
CA ARG A 14 4.61 2.39 12.87
C ARG A 14 5.35 1.05 12.78
N HIS A 15 4.74 -0.01 13.29
CA HIS A 15 5.31 -1.35 13.20
C HIS A 15 5.57 -1.76 11.73
N PHE A 16 4.56 -1.67 10.86
CA PHE A 16 4.72 -2.06 9.45
C PHE A 16 5.63 -1.12 8.65
N GLN A 17 5.74 0.16 9.05
CA GLN A 17 6.75 1.05 8.48
C GLN A 17 8.17 0.61 8.87
N GLU A 18 8.41 0.11 10.08
CA GLU A 18 9.73 -0.43 10.48
C GLU A 18 10.08 -1.68 9.67
N ILE A 19 9.11 -2.57 9.47
CA ILE A 19 9.24 -3.73 8.57
C ILE A 19 9.63 -3.27 7.16
N ALA A 20 8.92 -2.27 6.63
CA ALA A 20 9.18 -1.72 5.31
C ALA A 20 10.59 -1.14 5.17
N ARG A 21 11.10 -0.41 6.19
CA ARG A 21 12.48 0.11 6.22
C ARG A 21 13.52 -1.00 6.21
N ALA A 22 13.23 -2.12 6.87
CA ALA A 22 14.10 -3.30 6.87
C ALA A 22 14.03 -4.11 5.56
N ASN A 23 13.11 -3.77 4.65
CA ASN A 23 12.79 -4.52 3.43
C ASN A 23 12.39 -5.99 3.71
N ARG A 24 11.72 -6.23 4.85
CA ARG A 24 11.39 -7.57 5.36
C ARG A 24 9.93 -7.97 5.14
N PHE A 25 9.26 -7.45 4.10
CA PHE A 25 7.82 -7.64 3.95
C PHE A 25 7.39 -9.12 3.79
N ALA A 26 8.28 -9.99 3.29
CA ALA A 26 8.03 -11.44 3.22
C ALA A 26 8.24 -12.16 4.57
N GLU A 27 8.92 -11.53 5.53
CA GLU A 27 9.22 -12.05 6.86
C GLU A 27 8.35 -11.36 7.94
N ASN A 28 7.21 -10.79 7.56
CA ASN A 28 6.35 -9.95 8.41
C ASN A 28 6.03 -10.57 9.78
N ALA A 29 5.77 -11.88 9.82
CA ALA A 29 5.43 -12.58 11.06
C ALA A 29 6.63 -12.79 12.01
N ALA A 30 7.86 -12.56 11.55
CA ALA A 30 9.08 -12.82 12.33
C ALA A 30 9.60 -11.59 13.09
N ILE A 31 9.02 -10.39 12.88
CA ILE A 31 9.45 -9.18 13.57
C ILE A 31 8.64 -9.01 14.86
N PRO A 32 9.27 -9.06 16.05
CA PRO A 32 8.56 -8.97 17.32
C PRO A 32 7.81 -7.65 17.46
N HIS A 33 6.57 -7.74 17.93
CA HIS A 33 5.75 -6.59 18.30
C HIS A 33 4.73 -7.00 19.37
N ASP A 34 4.05 -6.01 19.95
CA ASP A 34 2.94 -6.25 20.87
C ASP A 34 1.70 -6.67 20.07
N THR A 35 1.47 -7.98 20.00
CA THR A 35 0.36 -8.57 19.23
C THR A 35 -0.98 -8.06 19.72
N ASP A 36 -1.14 -7.81 21.04
CA ASP A 36 -2.39 -7.35 21.63
C ASP A 36 -2.80 -5.96 21.16
N ARG A 37 -1.85 -5.17 20.65
CA ARG A 37 -2.08 -3.82 20.14
C ARG A 37 -2.10 -3.72 18.62
N CYS A 38 -1.75 -4.80 17.92
CA CYS A 38 -1.69 -4.82 16.48
C CYS A 38 -3.07 -5.08 15.88
N LEU A 39 -3.59 -4.13 15.11
CA LEU A 39 -4.90 -4.27 14.46
C LEU A 39 -4.90 -5.27 13.28
N ILE A 40 -3.72 -5.71 12.83
CA ILE A 40 -3.63 -6.85 11.89
C ILE A 40 -3.77 -8.18 12.64
N CYS A 41 -3.26 -8.26 13.87
CA CYS A 41 -3.43 -9.43 14.73
C CYS A 41 -4.83 -9.50 15.35
N HIS A 42 -5.39 -8.37 15.76
CA HIS A 42 -6.72 -8.29 16.37
C HIS A 42 -7.56 -7.23 15.65
N PRO A 43 -8.06 -7.52 14.44
CA PRO A 43 -8.86 -6.58 13.66
C PRO A 43 -10.17 -6.18 14.36
N ASP A 44 -10.65 -7.00 15.31
CA ASP A 44 -11.83 -6.75 16.13
C ASP A 44 -11.63 -5.65 17.20
N LYS A 45 -10.40 -5.29 17.53
CA LYS A 45 -10.09 -4.23 18.51
C LYS A 45 -10.17 -2.81 17.93
N GLY A 46 -10.33 -2.66 16.61
CA GLY A 46 -10.45 -1.36 15.96
C GLY A 46 -11.91 -0.87 15.89
N ASP A 47 -12.12 0.43 16.02
CA ASP A 47 -13.45 1.07 15.90
C ASP A 47 -13.91 1.25 14.44
N GLY A 48 -13.20 0.68 13.46
CA GLY A 48 -13.37 0.92 12.03
C GLY A 48 -13.52 -0.35 11.20
N ASP A 49 -13.74 -0.18 9.90
CA ASP A 49 -13.76 -1.27 8.94
C ASP A 49 -12.36 -1.91 8.84
N PRO A 50 -12.19 -3.21 9.17
CA PRO A 50 -10.89 -3.87 9.11
C PRO A 50 -10.24 -3.79 7.73
N PHE A 51 -11.04 -3.81 6.65
CA PHE A 51 -10.52 -3.64 5.30
C PHE A 51 -9.78 -2.29 5.14
N GLN A 52 -10.41 -1.20 5.59
CA GLN A 52 -9.81 0.14 5.50
C GLN A 52 -8.56 0.25 6.38
N ILE A 53 -8.55 -0.40 7.54
CA ILE A 53 -7.37 -0.48 8.41
C ILE A 53 -6.20 -1.16 7.69
N TYR A 54 -6.45 -2.32 7.06
CA TYR A 54 -5.40 -3.07 6.35
C TYR A 54 -4.84 -2.24 5.19
N VAL A 55 -5.71 -1.67 4.36
CA VAL A 55 -5.31 -0.80 3.24
C VAL A 55 -4.52 0.41 3.75
N GLU A 56 -4.95 1.06 4.85
CA GLU A 56 -4.23 2.19 5.43
C GLU A 56 -2.82 1.80 5.87
N VAL A 57 -2.68 0.68 6.58
CA VAL A 57 -1.38 0.19 7.06
C VAL A 57 -0.42 -0.04 5.89
N ILE A 58 -0.88 -0.67 4.82
CA ILE A 58 -0.06 -0.92 3.62
C ILE A 58 0.26 0.39 2.91
N ALA A 59 -0.72 1.28 2.73
CA ALA A 59 -0.55 2.56 2.07
C ALA A 59 0.51 3.44 2.77
N GLN A 60 0.57 3.39 4.10
CA GLN A 60 1.59 4.10 4.88
C GLN A 60 2.98 3.43 4.83
N ALA A 61 3.06 2.16 4.45
CA ALA A 61 4.31 1.40 4.35
C ALA A 61 4.94 1.47 2.95
N ILE A 62 4.14 1.57 1.88
CA ILE A 62 4.64 1.60 0.49
C ILE A 62 5.63 2.76 0.25
N PRO A 63 5.32 4.03 0.58
CA PRO A 63 6.28 5.13 0.39
C PRO A 63 7.53 5.00 1.26
N VAL A 64 7.46 4.31 2.40
CA VAL A 64 8.64 4.06 3.23
C VAL A 64 9.63 3.11 2.52
N ARG A 65 9.11 2.13 1.78
CA ARG A 65 9.91 1.18 1.00
C ARG A 65 10.37 1.76 -0.35
N ARG A 66 9.53 2.59 -0.98
CA ARG A 66 9.78 3.26 -2.26
C ARG A 66 9.60 4.77 -2.10
N PRO A 67 10.56 5.49 -1.50
CA PRO A 67 10.37 6.88 -1.07
C PRO A 67 10.46 7.92 -2.18
N ARG A 68 10.80 7.52 -3.41
CA ARG A 68 11.06 8.47 -4.49
C ARG A 68 10.78 7.87 -5.85
N LEU A 69 10.53 8.76 -6.80
CA LEU A 69 10.54 8.49 -8.21
C LEU A 69 11.98 8.42 -8.75
N ASP A 70 12.47 7.21 -9.02
CA ASP A 70 13.80 6.94 -9.59
C ASP A 70 13.75 5.84 -10.67
N GLU A 71 14.91 5.53 -11.27
CA GLU A 71 15.00 4.53 -12.35
C GLU A 71 14.64 3.12 -11.89
N ASP A 72 14.89 2.78 -10.61
CA ASP A 72 14.55 1.48 -10.05
C ASP A 72 13.02 1.31 -9.97
N LEU A 73 12.30 2.36 -9.55
CA LEU A 73 10.84 2.34 -9.59
C LEU A 73 10.31 2.28 -11.04
N ALA A 74 10.88 3.06 -11.96
CA ALA A 74 10.48 3.01 -13.36
C ALA A 74 10.71 1.61 -13.97
N ALA A 75 11.79 0.91 -13.58
CA ALA A 75 12.03 -0.47 -13.97
C ALA A 75 10.97 -1.42 -13.40
N ALA A 76 10.65 -1.33 -12.11
CA ALA A 76 9.62 -2.15 -11.50
C ALA A 76 8.24 -1.97 -12.16
N ILE A 77 7.86 -0.73 -12.48
CA ILE A 77 6.60 -0.43 -13.21
C ILE A 77 6.63 -1.05 -14.61
N ARG A 78 7.76 -0.96 -15.33
CA ARG A 78 7.90 -1.58 -16.65
C ARG A 78 7.78 -3.09 -16.59
N GLU A 79 8.42 -3.72 -15.60
CA GLU A 79 8.36 -5.17 -15.42
C GLU A 79 6.90 -5.61 -15.28
N ASP A 80 6.13 -4.98 -14.39
CA ASP A 80 4.71 -5.30 -14.19
C ASP A 80 3.85 -5.10 -15.45
N VAL A 81 4.07 -4.01 -16.20
CA VAL A 81 3.32 -3.71 -17.43
C VAL A 81 3.66 -4.70 -18.56
N GLN A 82 4.90 -5.18 -18.66
CA GLN A 82 5.29 -6.16 -19.69
C GLN A 82 4.47 -7.44 -19.63
N TRP A 83 4.03 -7.87 -18.44
CA TRP A 83 3.17 -9.04 -18.27
C TRP A 83 1.74 -8.84 -18.80
N SER A 84 1.31 -7.60 -19.03
CA SER A 84 -0.02 -7.26 -19.55
C SER A 84 -0.14 -7.30 -21.09
N GLY A 85 0.96 -7.56 -21.81
CA GLY A 85 0.95 -7.76 -23.27
C GLY A 85 0.81 -6.49 -24.11
N GLN A 86 0.69 -5.32 -23.50
CA GLN A 86 0.72 -4.00 -24.15
C GLN A 86 1.80 -3.17 -23.48
N ALA A 87 2.86 -2.75 -24.19
CA ALA A 87 3.84 -1.86 -23.55
C ALA A 87 4.34 -0.78 -24.51
N PRO A 88 3.82 0.46 -24.42
CA PRO A 88 4.71 1.62 -24.44
C PRO A 88 5.76 1.47 -23.32
N GLN A 89 7.03 1.73 -23.63
CA GLN A 89 8.12 1.70 -22.66
C GLN A 89 7.92 2.85 -21.65
N VAL A 90 7.58 2.57 -20.38
CA VAL A 90 7.47 3.59 -19.33
C VAL A 90 8.88 3.99 -18.86
N SER A 91 9.34 5.18 -19.24
CA SER A 91 10.62 5.71 -18.74
C SER A 91 10.43 6.58 -17.50
N LEU A 92 11.52 6.80 -16.73
CA LEU A 92 11.52 7.78 -15.64
C LEU A 92 11.09 9.17 -16.14
N LYS A 93 11.51 9.55 -17.35
CA LYS A 93 11.14 10.82 -17.97
C LYS A 93 9.63 10.91 -18.22
N ASP A 94 8.97 9.83 -18.61
CA ASP A 94 7.53 9.82 -18.86
C ASP A 94 6.73 9.95 -17.55
N LEU A 95 7.23 9.36 -16.47
CA LEU A 95 6.67 9.50 -15.11
C LEU A 95 6.86 10.94 -14.59
N GLN A 96 8.05 11.51 -14.77
CA GLN A 96 8.34 12.92 -14.42
C GLN A 96 7.48 13.89 -15.22
N ALA A 97 7.26 13.62 -16.50
CA ALA A 97 6.40 14.40 -17.38
C ALA A 97 4.90 14.11 -17.18
N ARG A 98 4.54 13.16 -16.30
CA ARG A 98 3.17 12.72 -16.02
C ARG A 98 2.36 12.40 -17.28
N THR A 99 2.99 11.72 -18.24
CA THR A 99 2.25 11.30 -19.44
C THR A 99 1.11 10.36 -19.05
N PRO A 100 -0.07 10.42 -19.70
CA PRO A 100 -1.23 9.63 -19.29
C PRO A 100 -0.96 8.13 -19.18
N SER A 101 -0.21 7.55 -20.13
CA SER A 101 0.15 6.13 -20.11
C SER A 101 1.10 5.77 -18.97
N ALA A 102 2.05 6.64 -18.62
CA ALA A 102 2.96 6.40 -17.50
C ALA A 102 2.22 6.51 -16.17
N MET A 103 1.25 7.43 -16.07
CA MET A 103 0.45 7.56 -14.85
C MET A 103 -0.51 6.39 -14.65
N GLU A 104 -1.10 5.87 -15.73
CA GLU A 104 -1.93 4.66 -15.65
C GLU A 104 -1.10 3.44 -15.24
N ALA A 105 0.09 3.27 -15.82
CA ALA A 105 1.02 2.21 -15.43
C ALA A 105 1.44 2.32 -13.96
N PHE A 106 1.74 3.53 -13.48
CA PHE A 106 2.12 3.75 -12.09
C PHE A 106 0.95 3.47 -11.14
N ARG A 107 -0.25 3.91 -11.50
CA ARG A 107 -1.49 3.63 -10.76
C ARG A 107 -1.72 2.12 -10.63
N LEU A 108 -1.58 1.37 -11.72
CA LEU A 108 -1.70 -0.09 -11.71
C LEU A 108 -0.65 -0.75 -10.81
N TRP A 109 0.61 -0.29 -10.90
CA TRP A 109 1.68 -0.76 -10.02
C TRP A 109 1.36 -0.53 -8.54
N VAL A 110 0.82 0.65 -8.17
CA VAL A 110 0.40 0.93 -6.78
C VAL A 110 -0.76 0.03 -6.37
N ARG A 111 -1.76 -0.19 -7.24
CA ARG A 111 -2.86 -1.13 -6.95
C ARG A 111 -2.32 -2.54 -6.70
N ASN A 112 -1.43 -3.04 -7.53
CA ASN A 112 -0.81 -4.37 -7.36
C ASN A 112 0.01 -4.46 -6.06
N ALA A 113 0.71 -3.39 -5.70
CA ALA A 113 1.45 -3.32 -4.44
C ALA A 113 0.53 -3.36 -3.21
N LEU A 114 -0.64 -2.72 -3.28
CA LEU A 114 -1.67 -2.81 -2.26
C LEU A 114 -2.25 -4.23 -2.15
N GLU A 115 -2.60 -4.85 -3.28
CA GLU A 115 -3.10 -6.24 -3.32
C GLU A 115 -2.09 -7.21 -2.69
N THR A 116 -0.83 -7.14 -3.12
CA THR A 116 0.27 -7.93 -2.55
C THR A 116 0.42 -7.69 -1.04
N GLY A 117 0.25 -6.44 -0.60
CA GLY A 117 0.24 -6.10 0.81
C GLY A 117 -0.87 -6.82 1.57
N LEU A 118 -2.09 -6.84 1.05
CA LEU A 118 -3.24 -7.50 1.67
C LEU A 118 -3.01 -9.01 1.79
N GLU A 119 -2.49 -9.64 0.74
CA GLU A 119 -2.11 -11.06 0.77
C GLU A 119 -1.10 -11.35 1.88
N LEU A 120 -0.06 -10.51 2.01
CA LEU A 120 0.96 -10.68 3.05
C LEU A 120 0.43 -10.42 4.47
N LEU A 121 -0.52 -9.50 4.63
CA LEU A 121 -1.17 -9.25 5.92
C LEU A 121 -2.12 -10.38 6.31
N SER A 122 -2.75 -11.06 5.35
CA SER A 122 -3.69 -12.17 5.62
C SER A 122 -3.05 -13.35 6.36
N VAL A 123 -1.74 -13.54 6.20
CA VAL A 123 -0.96 -14.60 6.86
C VAL A 123 -0.12 -14.09 8.03
N HIS A 124 -0.32 -12.84 8.44
CA HIS A 124 0.49 -12.22 9.49
C HIS A 124 0.24 -12.84 10.88
N SER A 125 -0.99 -13.29 11.16
CA SER A 125 -1.36 -13.98 12.39
C SER A 125 -2.52 -14.95 12.17
N PRO A 126 -2.77 -15.90 13.10
CA PRO A 126 -3.91 -16.83 12.98
C PRO A 126 -5.29 -16.17 12.93
N THR A 127 -5.40 -14.92 13.39
CA THR A 127 -6.62 -14.13 13.46
C THR A 127 -6.67 -13.01 12.42
N SER A 128 -5.65 -12.93 11.56
CA SER A 128 -5.64 -11.99 10.44
C SER A 128 -6.72 -12.34 9.42
N MET A 129 -7.27 -11.31 8.79
CA MET A 129 -8.33 -11.46 7.80
C MET A 129 -7.74 -11.42 6.39
N ALA A 130 -8.33 -12.19 5.48
CA ALA A 130 -8.04 -12.11 4.06
C ALA A 130 -8.98 -11.09 3.40
N PHE A 131 -8.39 -10.20 2.61
CA PHE A 131 -9.09 -9.20 1.83
C PHE A 131 -8.47 -9.13 0.44
N SER A 132 -9.29 -8.84 -0.58
CA SER A 132 -8.84 -8.44 -1.90
C SER A 132 -9.34 -7.03 -2.23
N LEU A 133 -8.61 -6.28 -3.05
CA LEU A 133 -9.14 -5.02 -3.60
C LEU A 133 -10.33 -5.25 -4.53
N ASP A 134 -10.47 -6.44 -5.10
CA ASP A 134 -11.63 -6.79 -5.92
C ASP A 134 -12.91 -6.89 -5.06
N ASP A 135 -12.79 -7.28 -3.78
CA ASP A 135 -13.91 -7.25 -2.81
C ASP A 135 -14.40 -5.82 -2.55
N ALA A 136 -13.56 -4.80 -2.80
CA ALA A 136 -13.93 -3.40 -2.66
C ALA A 136 -14.78 -2.88 -3.82
N GLU A 137 -14.80 -3.57 -4.97
CA GLU A 137 -15.55 -3.15 -6.16
C GLU A 137 -17.07 -3.28 -5.97
N GLU A 138 -17.49 -4.14 -5.03
CA GLU A 138 -18.88 -4.31 -4.64
C GLU A 138 -19.38 -3.23 -3.66
N ASP A 139 -18.47 -2.45 -3.05
CA ASP A 139 -18.77 -1.36 -2.11
C ASP A 139 -18.14 -0.03 -2.55
N PHE A 140 -18.98 0.88 -3.05
CA PHE A 140 -18.57 2.20 -3.52
C PHE A 140 -17.72 3.01 -2.52
N ARG A 141 -17.91 2.82 -1.20
CA ARG A 141 -17.13 3.53 -0.17
C ARG A 141 -15.74 2.95 -0.04
N ARG A 142 -15.61 1.62 -0.08
CA ARG A 142 -14.31 0.93 -0.06
C ARG A 142 -13.54 1.22 -1.32
N GLN A 143 -14.20 1.17 -2.49
CA GLN A 143 -13.59 1.55 -3.76
C GLN A 143 -13.07 2.99 -3.70
N ALA A 144 -13.89 3.96 -3.32
CA ALA A 144 -13.47 5.36 -3.21
C ALA A 144 -12.30 5.56 -2.21
N PHE A 145 -12.28 4.78 -1.12
CA PHE A 145 -11.18 4.79 -0.17
C PHE A 145 -9.87 4.27 -0.78
N VAL A 146 -9.91 3.11 -1.44
CA VAL A 146 -8.75 2.52 -2.14
C VAL A 146 -8.21 3.49 -3.19
N GLU A 147 -9.11 4.08 -3.98
CA GLU A 147 -8.76 5.06 -5.01
C GLU A 147 -8.05 6.28 -4.45
N LYS A 148 -8.57 6.81 -3.34
CA LYS A 148 -7.89 7.89 -2.61
C LYS A 148 -6.50 7.45 -2.14
N LYS A 149 -6.36 6.24 -1.60
CA LYS A 149 -5.08 5.74 -1.08
C LYS A 149 -4.04 5.54 -2.19
N ILE A 150 -4.46 5.05 -3.35
CA ILE A 150 -3.60 4.97 -4.54
C ILE A 150 -3.06 6.36 -4.89
N GLN A 151 -3.94 7.36 -4.96
CA GLN A 151 -3.54 8.74 -5.24
C GLN A 151 -2.57 9.30 -4.18
N ASP A 152 -2.90 9.15 -2.89
CA ASP A 152 -2.06 9.59 -1.76
C ASP A 152 -0.63 8.99 -1.87
N ILE A 153 -0.52 7.70 -2.21
CA ILE A 153 0.78 7.01 -2.39
C ILE A 153 1.54 7.58 -3.59
N MET A 154 0.87 7.72 -4.74
CA MET A 154 1.50 8.24 -5.96
C MET A 154 2.08 9.63 -5.73
N GLU A 155 1.33 10.52 -5.07
CA GLU A 155 1.77 11.87 -4.70
C GLU A 155 2.97 11.84 -3.76
N ALA A 156 2.93 11.00 -2.72
CA ALA A 156 4.02 10.86 -1.77
C ALA A 156 5.33 10.41 -2.44
N ILE A 157 5.27 9.47 -3.37
CA ILE A 157 6.44 8.93 -4.09
C ILE A 157 6.97 9.92 -5.14
N MET A 158 6.08 10.64 -5.82
CA MET A 158 6.47 11.69 -6.77
C MET A 158 7.12 12.90 -6.10
N GLY A 159 7.02 13.02 -4.77
CA GLY A 159 7.62 14.11 -4.00
C GLY A 159 6.80 15.40 -4.02
N GLU A 160 5.48 15.34 -4.27
CA GLU A 160 4.58 16.49 -4.07
C GLU A 160 4.20 16.66 -2.59
N ALA A 161 5.20 16.71 -1.72
CA ALA A 161 5.02 17.07 -0.32
C ALA A 161 5.71 18.43 -0.06
N GLY A 162 5.01 19.52 -0.37
CA GLY A 162 5.38 20.87 0.09
C GLY A 162 5.03 22.01 -0.87
N SER A 163 3.78 22.47 -0.84
CA SER A 163 3.47 23.91 -0.92
C SER A 163 2.96 24.35 0.44
#